data_AF-D9TPP5-F1
#
_entry.id   AF-D9TPP5-F1
#
_cell.length_a   1.000
_cell.length_b   1.000
_cell.length_c   1.000
_cell.angle_alpha   90.00
_cell.angle_beta   90.00
_cell.angle_gamma   90.00
#
_symmetry.space_group_name_H-M   'P 1'
#
loop_
_entity.id
_entity.type
_entity.pdbx_description
1 polymer ?
#
loop_
_entity_poly.entity_id
_entity_poly.type
_entity_poly.pdbx_seq_one_letter_code
_entity_poly.pdbx_strand_id
1 'polypeptide(L)'
;MIWNGEKISERINLYNSDDQLSAYLYNILHGNKIIGYVIVDPKTDKVVEYALGQSPYSDYLSEYIKAKSDKFNNKKITLLYDGPSNYGVAAGDEKSKSKEIFDFTYDSSVKLSVDTSKDAKIY
;
A
#
# COMPACT_ATOMS: atom_id res chain seq x y z
N MET A 1 19.50 13.08 6.49
CA MET A 1 18.55 12.05 5.99
C MET A 1 17.27 12.22 6.78
N ILE A 2 16.10 12.26 6.14
CA ILE A 2 14.83 12.74 6.72
C ILE A 2 14.32 11.84 7.88
N TRP A 3 14.75 10.58 7.93
CA TRP A 3 14.34 9.60 8.95
C TRP A 3 15.52 8.93 9.67
N ASN A 4 16.56 9.70 9.97
CA ASN A 4 17.76 9.15 10.61
C ASN A 4 17.45 8.61 12.01
N GLY A 5 17.75 7.33 12.26
CA GLY A 5 17.52 6.66 13.55
C GLY A 5 16.11 6.06 13.73
N GLU A 6 15.23 6.21 12.75
CA GLU A 6 13.88 5.65 12.79
C GLU A 6 13.86 4.15 12.48
N LYS A 7 12.84 3.45 12.99
CA LYS A 7 12.68 2.01 12.74
C LYS A 7 12.01 1.78 11.39
N ILE A 8 12.33 0.66 10.78
CA ILE A 8 11.69 0.20 9.54
C ILE A 8 10.81 -1.02 9.91
N SER A 9 9.61 -1.09 9.36
CA SER A 9 8.71 -2.23 9.56
C SER A 9 9.27 -3.52 8.95
N GLU A 10 8.59 -4.63 9.21
CA GLU A 10 8.78 -5.82 8.39
C GLU A 10 8.46 -5.53 6.91
N ARG A 11 9.08 -6.33 6.04
CA ARG A 11 8.94 -6.25 4.60
C ARG A 11 7.53 -6.68 4.18
N ILE A 12 6.88 -5.86 3.36
CA ILE A 12 5.62 -6.18 2.70
C ILE A 12 5.90 -6.39 1.21
N ASN A 13 5.51 -7.54 0.67
CA ASN A 13 5.68 -7.84 -0.75
C ASN A 13 4.56 -7.18 -1.58
N LEU A 14 4.94 -6.45 -2.62
CA LEU A 14 4.03 -5.90 -3.63
C LEU A 14 4.25 -6.62 -4.95
N TYR A 15 3.16 -7.05 -5.58
CA TYR A 15 3.18 -7.80 -6.85
C TYR A 15 2.71 -6.90 -8.00
N ASN A 16 3.04 -7.21 -9.25
CA ASN A 16 2.44 -6.52 -10.39
C ASN A 16 1.14 -7.22 -10.82
N SER A 17 0.44 -6.62 -11.78
CA SER A 17 -0.78 -7.19 -12.38
C SER A 17 -0.60 -8.59 -12.99
N ASP A 18 0.63 -8.97 -13.33
CA ASP A 18 1.02 -10.30 -13.83
C ASP A 18 1.39 -11.32 -12.72
N ASP A 19 1.12 -10.98 -11.45
CA ASP A 19 1.41 -11.81 -10.26
C ASP A 19 2.91 -12.06 -9.99
N GLN A 20 3.77 -11.19 -10.50
CA GLN A 20 5.22 -11.22 -10.26
C GLN A 20 5.60 -10.24 -9.15
N LEU A 21 6.58 -10.61 -8.33
CA LEU A 21 7.10 -9.72 -7.29
C LEU A 21 7.67 -8.46 -7.96
N SER A 22 7.06 -7.31 -7.66
CA SER A 22 7.36 -6.02 -8.28
C SER A 22 8.20 -5.15 -7.34
N ALA A 23 7.82 -5.07 -6.07
CA ALA A 23 8.50 -4.22 -5.09
C ALA A 23 8.38 -4.71 -3.65
N TYR A 24 9.22 -4.15 -2.79
CA TYR A 24 9.09 -4.25 -1.34
C TYR A 24 8.63 -2.93 -0.76
N LEU A 25 7.58 -2.95 0.06
CA LEU A 25 7.15 -1.83 0.87
C LEU A 25 7.67 -1.99 2.29
N TYR A 26 8.20 -0.89 2.81
CA TYR A 26 8.53 -0.75 4.21
C TYR A 26 7.92 0.54 4.76
N ASN A 27 7.28 0.44 5.92
CA ASN A 27 6.82 1.61 6.66
C ASN A 27 7.95 2.11 7.58
N ILE A 28 8.09 3.43 7.68
CA ILE A 28 9.01 4.10 8.60
C ILE A 28 8.25 4.42 9.88
N LEU A 29 8.78 3.97 11.01
CA LEU A 29 8.12 3.95 12.30
C LEU A 29 8.85 4.86 13.30
N HIS A 30 8.10 5.79 13.88
CA HIS A 30 8.50 6.57 15.06
C HIS A 30 7.68 6.10 16.26
N GLY A 31 8.30 5.27 17.11
CA GLY A 31 7.57 4.52 18.13
C GLY A 31 6.56 3.56 17.49
N ASN A 32 5.26 3.77 17.78
CA ASN A 32 4.15 2.97 17.21
C ASN A 32 3.44 3.66 16.04
N LYS A 33 3.95 4.79 15.55
CA LYS A 33 3.32 5.57 14.47
C LYS A 33 4.08 5.39 13.17
N ILE A 34 3.35 5.21 12.08
CA ILE A 34 3.91 5.29 10.72
C ILE A 34 4.07 6.78 10.37
N ILE A 35 5.29 7.19 10.02
CA ILE A 35 5.64 8.58 9.69
C ILE A 35 6.13 8.74 8.23
N GLY A 36 6.27 7.63 7.53
CA GLY A 36 6.72 7.57 6.14
C GLY A 36 6.64 6.16 5.61
N TYR A 37 6.91 6.01 4.33
CA TYR A 37 7.15 4.71 3.73
C TYR A 37 8.20 4.81 2.62
N VAL A 38 8.79 3.67 2.31
CA VAL A 38 9.72 3.49 1.18
C VAL A 38 9.31 2.25 0.39
N ILE A 39 9.42 2.36 -0.93
CA ILE A 39 9.27 1.26 -1.87
C ILE A 39 10.61 1.00 -2.52
N VAL A 40 11.02 -0.26 -2.51
CA VAL A 40 12.34 -0.71 -2.94
C VAL A 40 12.20 -1.72 -4.07
N ASP A 41 12.99 -1.53 -5.12
CA ASP A 41 13.13 -2.51 -6.20
C ASP A 41 13.83 -3.77 -5.67
N PRO A 42 13.24 -4.96 -5.84
CA PRO A 42 13.71 -6.19 -5.21
C PRO A 42 14.95 -6.78 -5.89
N LYS A 43 15.33 -6.29 -7.08
CA LYS A 43 16.49 -6.76 -7.85
C LYS A 43 17.71 -5.88 -7.60
N THR A 44 17.51 -4.60 -7.35
CA THR A 44 18.57 -3.60 -7.24
C THR A 44 18.75 -3.03 -5.85
N ASP A 45 17.81 -3.31 -4.93
CA ASP A 45 17.72 -2.74 -3.59
C ASP A 45 17.69 -1.20 -3.57
N LYS A 46 17.33 -0.58 -4.69
CA LYS A 46 17.19 0.87 -4.82
C LYS A 46 15.80 1.31 -4.40
N VAL A 47 15.74 2.43 -3.68
CA VAL A 47 14.47 3.11 -3.41
C VAL A 47 13.92 3.66 -4.72
N VAL A 48 12.71 3.22 -5.07
CA VAL A 48 11.99 3.67 -6.27
C VAL A 48 10.91 4.70 -5.93
N GLU A 49 10.38 4.66 -4.71
CA GLU A 49 9.44 5.65 -4.20
C GLU A 49 9.64 5.83 -2.69
N TYR A 50 9.42 7.05 -2.19
CA TYR A 50 9.30 7.31 -0.77
C TYR A 50 8.40 8.53 -0.54
N ALA A 51 7.67 8.53 0.56
CA ALA A 51 6.89 9.69 0.98
C ALA A 51 6.78 9.77 2.51
N LEU A 52 6.48 10.97 3.00
CA LEU A 52 6.07 11.20 4.38
C LEU A 52 4.63 10.74 4.58
N GLY A 53 4.31 10.29 5.80
CA GLY A 53 2.98 9.78 6.14
C GLY A 53 2.79 8.29 5.82
N GLN A 54 1.55 7.85 5.87
CA GLN A 54 1.19 6.44 5.66
C GLN A 54 1.22 6.06 4.18
N SER A 55 1.60 4.81 3.87
CA SER A 55 1.42 4.28 2.52
C SER A 55 -0.07 4.16 2.19
N PRO A 56 -0.46 4.21 0.89
CA PRO A 56 -1.86 4.06 0.48
C PRO A 56 -2.53 2.82 1.10
N TYR A 57 -1.79 1.72 1.26
CA TYR A 57 -2.33 0.51 1.90
C TYR A 57 -2.50 0.64 3.41
N SER A 58 -1.57 1.31 4.10
CA SER A 58 -1.70 1.48 5.55
C SER A 58 -2.85 2.42 5.90
N ASP A 59 -3.11 3.41 5.04
CA ASP A 59 -4.15 4.41 5.24
C ASP A 59 -5.55 3.90 4.84
N TYR A 60 -5.70 3.33 3.63
CA TYR A 60 -7.04 3.10 3.05
C TYR A 60 -7.46 1.64 2.92
N LEU A 61 -6.53 0.67 2.97
CA LEU A 61 -6.85 -0.72 2.64
C LEU A 61 -7.96 -1.31 3.50
N SER A 62 -7.89 -1.03 4.81
CA SER A 62 -8.85 -1.59 5.77
C SER A 62 -10.28 -1.05 5.53
N GLU A 63 -10.41 0.22 5.14
CA GLU A 63 -11.69 0.83 4.83
C GLU A 63 -12.22 0.36 3.48
N TYR A 64 -11.33 0.24 2.48
CA TYR A 64 -11.65 -0.28 1.16
C TYR A 64 -12.21 -1.71 1.24
N ILE A 65 -11.52 -2.60 1.98
CA ILE A 65 -11.99 -3.97 2.20
C ILE A 65 -13.35 -3.99 2.90
N LYS A 66 -13.57 -3.13 3.91
CA LYS A 66 -14.87 -3.04 4.59
C LYS A 66 -15.98 -2.59 3.64
N ALA A 67 -15.74 -1.55 2.85
CA ALA A 67 -16.70 -1.01 1.90
C ALA A 67 -17.06 -2.00 0.78
N LYS A 68 -16.12 -2.88 0.42
CA LYS A 68 -16.27 -3.90 -0.62
C LYS A 68 -16.28 -5.32 -0.05
N SER A 69 -16.77 -5.50 1.17
CA SER A 69 -16.62 -6.75 1.93
C SER A 69 -17.03 -8.01 1.16
N ASP A 70 -18.12 -7.97 0.38
CA ASP A 70 -18.57 -9.10 -0.46
C ASP A 70 -17.51 -9.59 -1.46
N LYS A 71 -16.64 -8.69 -1.94
CA LYS A 71 -15.57 -8.99 -2.90
C LYS A 71 -14.33 -9.58 -2.25
N PHE A 72 -14.11 -9.30 -0.96
CA PHE A 72 -12.91 -9.70 -0.23
C PHE A 72 -13.17 -10.82 0.78
N ASN A 73 -14.43 -11.12 1.10
CA ASN A 73 -14.80 -12.12 2.08
C ASN A 73 -14.27 -13.50 1.68
N ASN A 74 -13.51 -14.14 2.57
CA ASN A 74 -12.82 -15.42 2.35
C ASN A 74 -11.88 -15.44 1.12
N LYS A 75 -11.46 -14.28 0.62
CA LYS A 75 -10.47 -14.19 -0.47
C LYS A 75 -9.09 -13.90 0.09
N LYS A 76 -8.06 -14.43 -0.59
CA LYS A 76 -6.69 -14.00 -0.40
C LYS A 76 -6.51 -12.63 -1.05
N ILE A 77 -6.01 -11.68 -0.27
CA ILE A 77 -5.69 -10.33 -0.73
C ILE A 77 -4.22 -10.29 -1.14
N THR A 78 -3.95 -9.75 -2.33
CA THR A 78 -2.60 -9.49 -2.84
C THR A 78 -2.47 -7.99 -3.08
N LEU A 79 -1.41 -7.37 -2.54
CA LEU A 79 -1.13 -5.95 -2.76
C LEU A 79 -0.39 -5.77 -4.09
N LEU A 80 -0.88 -4.87 -4.93
CA LEU A 80 -0.37 -4.67 -6.29
C LEU A 80 0.31 -3.31 -6.48
N TYR A 81 1.47 -3.30 -7.12
CA TYR A 81 2.25 -2.12 -7.49
C TYR A 81 2.83 -2.29 -8.90
N ASP A 82 2.23 -1.58 -9.86
CA ASP A 82 2.69 -1.52 -11.27
C ASP A 82 3.50 -0.23 -11.55
N GLY A 83 3.92 0.48 -10.50
CA GLY A 83 4.73 1.69 -10.57
C GLY A 83 4.16 2.86 -9.76
N PRO A 84 4.86 4.01 -9.75
CA PRO A 84 4.38 5.19 -9.04
C PRO A 84 2.98 5.58 -9.52
N SER A 85 2.07 5.80 -8.57
CA SER A 85 0.63 6.08 -8.79
C SER A 85 -0.23 4.90 -9.28
N ASN A 86 0.32 3.70 -9.45
CA ASN A 86 -0.43 2.52 -9.87
C ASN A 86 -0.47 1.49 -8.74
N TYR A 87 -1.26 1.80 -7.72
CA TYR A 87 -1.53 0.94 -6.59
C TYR A 87 -2.85 0.18 -6.82
N GLY A 88 -2.88 -1.08 -6.41
CA GLY A 88 -4.07 -1.91 -6.54
C GLY A 88 -4.13 -3.00 -5.48
N VAL A 89 -5.27 -3.69 -5.45
CA VAL A 89 -5.43 -4.92 -4.68
C VAL A 89 -6.09 -5.98 -5.53
N ALA A 90 -5.57 -7.19 -5.47
CA ALA A 90 -6.23 -8.34 -6.07
C ALA A 90 -6.92 -9.17 -4.98
N ALA A 91 -8.17 -9.57 -5.24
CA ALA A 91 -8.85 -10.60 -4.45
C ALA A 91 -8.95 -11.88 -5.28
N GLY A 92 -8.45 -12.98 -4.73
CA GLY A 92 -8.53 -14.30 -5.38
C GLY A 92 -8.80 -15.41 -4.39
N ASP A 93 -9.41 -16.50 -4.84
CA ASP A 93 -9.48 -17.72 -4.04
C ASP A 93 -8.10 -18.37 -4.01
N GLU A 94 -7.66 -18.88 -2.86
CA GLU A 94 -6.38 -19.58 -2.74
C GLU A 94 -6.24 -20.77 -3.71
N LYS A 95 -7.39 -21.33 -4.12
CA LYS A 95 -7.49 -22.50 -5.01
C LYS A 95 -7.76 -22.14 -6.48
N SER A 96 -7.98 -20.86 -6.81
CA SER A 96 -8.28 -20.42 -8.17
C SER A 96 -7.16 -19.53 -8.73
N LYS A 97 -6.88 -19.69 -10.02
CA LYS A 97 -6.00 -18.78 -10.77
C LYS A 97 -6.70 -17.46 -11.14
N SER A 98 -8.02 -17.38 -10.99
CA SER A 98 -8.77 -16.15 -11.26
C SER A 98 -8.64 -15.19 -10.07
N LYS A 99 -8.08 -14.01 -10.32
CA LYS A 99 -8.09 -12.89 -9.39
C LYS A 99 -8.88 -11.73 -9.98
N GLU A 100 -9.71 -11.09 -9.18
CA GLU A 100 -10.32 -9.81 -9.54
C GLU A 100 -9.37 -8.71 -9.08
N ILE A 101 -8.92 -7.87 -10.01
CA ILE A 101 -8.03 -6.73 -9.74
C ILE A 101 -8.91 -5.50 -9.51
N PHE A 102 -8.71 -4.86 -8.36
CA PHE A 102 -9.35 -3.60 -8.00
C PHE A 102 -8.29 -2.51 -8.04
N ASP A 103 -8.46 -1.56 -8.95
CA ASP A 103 -7.61 -0.38 -9.02
C ASP A 103 -7.93 0.53 -7.83
N PHE A 104 -6.97 0.64 -6.93
CA PHE A 104 -7.11 1.34 -5.67
C PHE A 104 -6.98 2.85 -5.83
N THR A 105 -6.33 3.30 -6.91
CA THR A 105 -5.96 4.71 -7.11
C THR A 105 -7.03 5.48 -7.85
N TYR A 106 -7.87 4.80 -8.64
CA TYR A 106 -8.90 5.41 -9.47
C TYR A 106 -10.35 5.01 -9.12
N ASP A 107 -10.55 4.11 -8.13
CA ASP A 107 -11.90 3.74 -7.68
C ASP A 107 -12.53 4.83 -6.79
N SER A 108 -13.24 5.75 -7.45
CA SER A 108 -14.01 6.84 -6.82
C SER A 108 -15.17 6.41 -5.91
N SER A 109 -15.48 5.11 -5.82
CA SER A 109 -16.56 4.61 -4.94
C SER A 109 -16.18 4.62 -3.46
N VAL A 110 -14.89 4.78 -3.14
CA VAL A 110 -14.41 5.08 -1.79
C VAL A 110 -13.95 6.54 -1.78
N LYS A 111 -14.70 7.41 -1.09
CA LYS A 111 -14.29 8.81 -0.91
C LYS A 111 -12.98 8.82 -0.13
N LEU A 112 -11.89 9.16 -0.81
CA LEU A 112 -10.64 9.59 -0.19
C LEU A 112 -10.92 10.86 0.63
N SER A 113 -11.29 10.72 1.90
CA SER A 113 -11.13 11.82 2.84
C SER A 113 -9.65 11.90 3.17
N VAL A 114 -8.87 12.44 2.23
CA VAL A 114 -7.51 12.90 2.54
C VAL A 114 -7.72 14.08 3.48
N ASP A 115 -7.64 13.82 4.79
CA ASP A 115 -7.69 14.85 5.82
C ASP A 115 -6.36 15.61 5.80
N THR A 116 -6.12 16.35 4.71
CA THR A 116 -4.97 17.26 4.54
C THR A 116 -4.95 18.35 5.62
N SER A 117 -6.06 18.50 6.36
CA SER A 117 -6.17 19.37 7.54
C SER A 117 -5.39 18.88 8.76
N LYS A 118 -5.00 17.59 8.85
CA LYS A 118 -4.20 17.09 10.00
C LYS A 118 -2.72 17.42 9.91
N ASP A 119 -2.17 17.56 8.71
CA ASP A 119 -0.76 17.94 8.51
C ASP A 119 -0.55 19.46 8.34
N ALA A 120 -1.62 20.23 8.18
CA ALA A 120 -1.57 21.69 8.00
C ALA A 120 -1.36 22.50 9.31
N LYS A 121 -1.06 21.86 10.44
CA LYS A 121 -0.76 22.55 11.71
C LYS A 121 0.60 22.19 12.29
N ILE A 122 1.66 22.46 11.52
CA ILE A 122 2.96 22.79 12.10
C ILE A 122 3.57 23.92 11.26
N TYR A 123 3.11 25.16 11.47
CA TYR A 123 3.90 26.40 11.37
C TYR A 123 3.20 27.50 12.17
#